data_AF-A0A7X9ULY9-F1
#
_entry.id   AF-A0A7X9ULY9-F1
#
_cell.length_a   1.000
_cell.length_b   1.000
_cell.length_c   1.000
_cell.angle_alpha   90.00
_cell.angle_beta   90.00
_cell.angle_gamma   90.00
#
_symmetry.space_group_name_H-M   'P 1'
#
loop_
_entity.id
_entity.type
_entity.pdbx_description
1 polymer ?
#
loop_
_entity_poly.entity_id
_entity_poly.type
_entity_poly.pdbx_seq_one_letter_code
_entity_poly.pdbx_strand_id
1 'polypeptide(L)'
;MSGVTPINFSSMDIETALMMVQQERTKLLDAQLQTQIQEVQNRNQQIADLNSQLQIAQQNGDEAAVQKLKGQIDAASNSQQMDMLRLQSMSNKRNEAFDVMTNFVKKMQDSRSSIIGNMR
;
A
#
# COMPACT_ATOMS: atom_id res chain seq x y z
N MET A 1 -49.00 -17.26 17.55
CA MET A 1 -48.84 -15.86 17.08
C MET A 1 -47.35 -15.53 17.12
N SER A 2 -46.60 -16.05 16.15
CA SER A 2 -45.16 -15.79 16.04
C SER A 2 -44.97 -14.59 15.15
N GLY A 3 -44.62 -13.46 15.76
CA GLY A 3 -44.15 -12.30 15.03
C GLY A 3 -42.87 -12.69 14.30
N VAL A 4 -42.95 -12.82 12.98
CA VAL A 4 -41.78 -12.84 12.12
C VAL A 4 -41.13 -11.48 12.34
N THR A 5 -40.06 -11.43 13.14
CA THR A 5 -39.22 -10.24 13.22
C THR A 5 -38.77 -9.95 11.78
N PRO A 6 -38.91 -8.70 11.28
CA PRO A 6 -38.45 -8.36 9.96
C PRO A 6 -36.94 -8.64 9.95
N ILE A 7 -36.55 -9.69 9.24
CA ILE A 7 -35.16 -10.08 9.08
C ILE A 7 -34.43 -8.82 8.59
N ASN A 8 -33.32 -8.49 9.26
CA ASN A 8 -32.49 -7.33 8.96
C ASN A 8 -31.70 -7.54 7.64
N PHE A 9 -32.42 -7.76 6.53
CA PHE A 9 -31.85 -7.93 5.19
C PHE A 9 -31.14 -6.65 4.74
N SER A 10 -31.66 -5.49 5.12
CA SER A 10 -31.06 -4.21 4.76
C SER A 10 -29.66 -4.01 5.37
N SER A 11 -29.37 -4.50 6.59
CA SER A 11 -28.01 -4.40 7.15
C SER A 11 -27.02 -5.35 6.46
N MET A 12 -27.46 -6.54 6.06
CA MET A 12 -26.61 -7.54 5.40
C MET A 12 -26.20 -7.11 3.99
N ASP A 13 -27.09 -6.46 3.25
CA ASP A 13 -26.78 -5.89 1.94
C ASP A 13 -25.87 -4.65 2.06
N ILE A 14 -26.04 -3.83 3.10
CA ILE A 14 -25.14 -2.72 3.43
C ILE A 14 -23.75 -3.22 3.81
N GLU A 15 -23.66 -4.28 4.61
CA GLU A 15 -22.38 -4.90 4.99
C GLU A 15 -21.66 -5.47 3.76
N THR A 16 -22.41 -6.11 2.85
CA THR A 16 -21.87 -6.60 1.57
C THR A 16 -21.38 -5.45 0.68
N ALA A 17 -22.16 -4.38 0.57
CA ALA A 17 -21.79 -3.18 -0.19
C ALA A 17 -20.56 -2.48 0.40
N LEU A 18 -20.48 -2.36 1.74
CA LEU A 18 -19.33 -1.79 2.43
C LEU A 18 -18.08 -2.64 2.21
N MET A 19 -18.21 -3.97 2.24
CA MET A 19 -17.11 -4.89 1.94
C MET A 19 -16.60 -4.70 0.51
N MET A 20 -17.50 -4.54 -0.47
CA MET A 20 -17.10 -4.26 -1.86
C MET A 20 -16.29 -2.96 -1.97
N VAL A 21 -16.74 -1.89 -1.30
CA VAL A 21 -16.01 -0.60 -1.27
C VAL A 21 -14.64 -0.75 -0.60
N GLN A 22 -14.56 -1.49 0.51
CA GLN A 22 -13.29 -1.71 1.21
C GLN A 22 -12.34 -2.60 0.40
N GLN A 23 -12.86 -3.58 -0.34
CA GLN A 23 -12.06 -4.37 -1.30
C GLN A 23 -11.49 -3.49 -2.40
N GLU A 24 -12.29 -2.57 -2.95
CA GLU A 24 -11.85 -1.63 -3.99
C GLU A 24 -10.78 -0.67 -3.46
N ARG A 25 -10.95 -0.15 -2.24
CA ARG A 25 -9.94 0.65 -1.55
C ARG A 25 -8.62 -0.10 -1.37
N THR A 26 -8.67 -1.36 -0.94
CA THR A 26 -7.46 -2.19 -0.77
C THR A 26 -6.76 -2.43 -2.10
N LYS A 27 -7.52 -2.75 -3.17
CA LYS A 27 -6.96 -2.89 -4.52
C LYS A 27 -6.25 -1.61 -5.00
N LEU A 28 -6.86 -0.45 -4.76
CA LEU A 28 -6.24 0.83 -5.10
C LEU A 28 -4.95 1.07 -4.30
N LEU A 29 -4.95 0.74 -3.00
CA LEU A 29 -3.78 0.85 -2.15
C LEU A 29 -2.64 -0.08 -2.60
N ASP A 30 -2.96 -1.30 -3.02
CA ASP A 30 -2.00 -2.23 -3.59
C ASP A 30 -1.41 -1.71 -4.91
N ALA A 31 -2.24 -1.14 -5.80
CA ALA A 31 -1.77 -0.50 -7.03
C ALA A 31 -0.83 0.69 -6.76
N GLN A 32 -1.16 1.51 -5.75
CA GLN A 32 -0.29 2.61 -5.32
C GLN A 32 1.02 2.10 -4.72
N LEU A 33 0.98 1.03 -3.92
CA LEU A 33 2.18 0.37 -3.39
C LEU A 33 3.08 -0.15 -4.50
N GLN A 34 2.51 -0.84 -5.48
CA GLN A 34 3.25 -1.35 -6.64
C GLN A 34 3.91 -0.20 -7.42
N THR A 35 3.18 0.89 -7.66
CA THR A 35 3.71 2.08 -8.34
C THR A 35 4.89 2.68 -7.56
N GLN A 36 4.74 2.85 -6.24
CA GLN A 36 5.81 3.40 -5.41
C GLN A 36 7.05 2.50 -5.36
N ILE A 37 6.86 1.18 -5.32
CA ILE A 37 7.97 0.22 -5.39
C ILE A 37 8.72 0.39 -6.72
N GLN A 38 8.00 0.53 -7.83
CA GLN A 38 8.61 0.75 -9.14
C GLN A 38 9.38 2.08 -9.18
N GLU A 39 8.85 3.14 -8.61
CA GLU A 39 9.55 4.43 -8.52
C GLU A 39 10.84 4.32 -7.70
N VAL A 40 10.80 3.63 -6.56
CA VAL A 40 11.99 3.36 -5.74
C VAL A 40 13.02 2.56 -6.54
N GLN A 41 12.60 1.52 -7.26
CA GLN A 41 13.50 0.72 -8.10
C GLN A 41 14.15 1.56 -9.21
N ASN A 42 13.36 2.37 -9.91
CA ASN A 42 13.87 3.27 -10.95
C ASN A 42 14.87 4.27 -10.38
N ARG A 43 14.61 4.78 -9.17
CA ARG A 43 15.51 5.71 -8.48
C ARG A 43 16.80 5.03 -8.02
N ASN A 44 16.73 3.78 -7.56
CA ASN A 44 17.92 2.99 -7.25
C ASN A 44 18.79 2.79 -8.49
N GLN A 45 18.18 2.49 -9.64
CA GLN A 45 18.90 2.36 -10.90
C GLN A 45 19.56 3.68 -11.30
N GLN A 46 18.84 4.80 -11.21
CA GLN A 46 19.38 6.12 -11.49
C GLN A 46 20.59 6.45 -10.61
N ILE A 47 20.53 6.15 -9.31
CA ILE A 47 21.66 6.36 -8.38
C ILE A 47 22.84 5.46 -8.76
N ALA A 48 22.60 4.21 -9.14
CA ALA A 48 23.66 3.31 -9.60
C ALA A 48 24.37 3.85 -10.85
N ASP A 49 23.61 4.35 -11.83
CA ASP A 49 24.14 4.93 -13.06
C ASP A 49 24.93 6.20 -12.77
N LEU A 50 24.43 7.08 -11.90
CA LEU A 50 25.13 8.29 -11.48
C LEU A 50 26.42 7.96 -10.71
N ASN A 51 26.42 6.93 -9.87
CA ASN A 51 27.61 6.46 -9.17
C ASN A 51 28.67 5.91 -10.14
N SER A 52 28.25 5.19 -11.18
CA SER A 52 29.15 4.73 -12.24
C SER A 52 29.78 5.91 -12.99
N GLN A 53 28.98 6.90 -13.38
CA GLN A 53 29.47 8.13 -14.01
C GLN A 53 30.40 8.93 -13.09
N LEU A 54 30.09 8.99 -11.79
CA LEU A 54 30.92 9.65 -10.80
C LEU A 54 32.30 8.98 -10.72
N GLN A 55 32.36 7.65 -10.75
CA GLN A 55 33.61 6.90 -10.73
C GLN A 55 34.46 7.19 -11.98
N ILE A 56 33.84 7.27 -13.16
CA ILE A 56 34.53 7.63 -14.41
C ILE A 56 35.05 9.07 -14.35
N ALA A 57 34.24 10.02 -13.89
CA ALA A 57 34.63 11.42 -13.77
C ALA A 57 35.80 11.61 -12.78
N GLN A 58 35.81 10.84 -11.68
CA GLN A 58 36.93 10.81 -10.73
C GLN A 58 38.22 10.27 -11.37
N GLN A 59 38.13 9.22 -12.18
CA GLN A 59 39.29 8.67 -12.90
C GLN A 59 39.84 9.66 -13.93
N ASN A 60 38.97 10.42 -14.58
CA ASN A 60 39.35 11.42 -15.57
C ASN A 60 39.86 12.74 -14.95
N GLY A 61 39.80 12.89 -13.62
CA GLY A 61 40.23 14.11 -12.92
C GLY A 61 39.32 15.32 -13.16
N ASP A 62 38.08 15.12 -13.62
CA ASP A 62 37.14 16.21 -13.89
C ASP A 62 36.37 16.59 -12.62
N GLU A 63 36.99 17.44 -11.79
CA GLU A 63 36.44 17.86 -10.50
C GLU A 63 35.08 18.57 -10.63
N ALA A 64 34.86 19.31 -11.73
CA ALA A 64 33.59 20.00 -11.98
C ALA A 64 32.46 19.01 -12.26
N ALA A 65 32.72 17.99 -13.08
CA ALA A 65 31.77 16.90 -13.32
C ALA A 65 31.49 16.10 -12.03
N VAL A 66 32.52 15.83 -11.23
CA VAL A 66 32.39 15.13 -9.93
C VAL A 66 31.48 15.87 -8.96
N GLN A 67 31.64 17.19 -8.82
CA GLN A 67 30.77 17.98 -7.94
C GLN A 67 29.32 17.98 -8.41
N LYS A 68 29.09 18.13 -9.72
CA LYS A 68 27.74 18.09 -10.30
C LYS A 68 27.06 16.74 -10.09
N LEU A 69 27.78 15.64 -10.33
CA LEU A 69 27.27 14.29 -10.16
C LEU A 69 26.96 13.97 -8.69
N LYS A 70 27.82 14.39 -7.75
CA LYS A 70 27.53 14.28 -6.31
C LYS A 70 26.24 15.01 -5.93
N GLY A 71 26.04 16.25 -6.39
CA GLY A 71 24.80 16.98 -6.12
C GLY A 71 23.55 16.28 -6.68
N GLN A 72 23.66 15.65 -7.86
CA GLN A 72 22.56 14.85 -8.41
C GLN A 72 22.30 13.57 -7.61
N ILE A 73 23.36 12.88 -7.17
CA ILE A 73 23.25 11.68 -6.32
C ILE A 73 22.59 12.04 -4.99
N ASP A 74 23.00 13.14 -4.36
CA ASP A 74 22.43 13.59 -3.08
C ASP A 74 20.95 13.94 -3.24
N ALA A 75 20.57 14.66 -4.31
CA ALA A 75 19.17 14.96 -4.60
C ALA A 75 18.34 13.69 -4.85
N ALA A 76 18.87 12.74 -5.64
CA ALA A 76 18.20 11.47 -5.92
C ALA A 76 18.08 10.60 -4.65
N SER A 77 19.11 10.56 -3.81
CA SER A 77 19.14 9.85 -2.53
C SER A 77 18.12 10.42 -1.55
N ASN A 78 18.03 11.75 -1.43
CA ASN A 78 17.03 12.40 -0.58
C ASN A 78 15.60 12.07 -1.04
N SER A 79 15.35 12.09 -2.35
CA SER A 79 14.04 11.69 -2.89
C SER A 79 13.75 10.20 -2.63
N GLN A 80 14.73 9.32 -2.79
CA GLN A 80 14.61 7.89 -2.49
C GLN A 80 14.23 7.64 -1.02
N GLN A 81 14.82 8.39 -0.08
CA GLN A 81 14.49 8.29 1.35
C GLN A 81 13.02 8.66 1.61
N MET A 82 12.51 9.71 0.96
CA MET A 82 11.09 10.07 1.06
C MET A 82 10.18 8.99 0.47
N ASP A 83 10.56 8.44 -0.69
CA ASP A 83 9.82 7.37 -1.36
C ASP A 83 9.76 6.11 -0.47
N MET A 84 10.85 5.80 0.26
CA MET A 84 10.90 4.72 1.24
C MET A 84 10.01 4.96 2.46
N LEU A 85 9.98 6.17 3.02
CA LEU A 85 9.05 6.51 4.11
C LEU A 85 7.59 6.38 3.65
N ARG A 86 7.30 6.81 2.43
CA ARG A 86 5.97 6.66 1.83
C ARG A 86 5.61 5.19 1.63
N LEU A 87 6.54 4.37 1.14
CA LEU A 87 6.35 2.93 0.98
C LEU A 87 6.06 2.25 2.32
N GLN A 88 6.80 2.59 3.38
CA GLN A 88 6.54 2.09 4.73
C GLN A 88 5.14 2.49 5.22
N SER A 89 4.77 3.77 5.07
CA SER A 89 3.44 4.25 5.45
C SER A 89 2.31 3.52 4.70
N MET A 90 2.45 3.34 3.39
CA MET A 90 1.45 2.63 2.60
C MET A 90 1.39 1.14 2.94
N SER A 91 2.53 0.51 3.22
CA SER A 91 2.58 -0.88 3.67
C SER A 91 1.84 -1.07 5.00
N ASN A 92 2.05 -0.15 5.94
CA ASN A 92 1.32 -0.13 7.21
C ASN A 92 -0.19 0.04 6.99
N LYS A 93 -0.61 1.03 6.19
CA LYS A 93 -2.03 1.24 5.85
C LYS A 93 -2.67 0.01 5.21
N ARG A 94 -1.92 -0.71 4.38
CA ARG A 94 -2.38 -1.93 3.73
C ARG A 94 -2.59 -3.04 4.75
N ASN A 95 -1.64 -3.24 5.66
CA ASN A 95 -1.76 -4.24 6.72
C ASN A 95 -2.96 -3.93 7.64
N GLU A 96 -3.14 -2.68 8.05
CA GLU A 96 -4.31 -2.25 8.84
C GLU A 96 -5.63 -2.50 8.09
N ALA A 97 -5.69 -2.20 6.79
CA ALA A 97 -6.87 -2.48 5.97
C ALA A 97 -7.17 -4.00 5.91
N PHE A 98 -6.14 -4.84 5.77
CA PHE A 98 -6.30 -6.29 5.82
C PHE A 98 -6.81 -6.80 7.17
N ASP A 99 -6.31 -6.26 8.28
CA ASP A 99 -6.77 -6.62 9.62
C ASP A 99 -8.25 -6.25 9.82
N VAL A 100 -8.64 -5.05 9.41
CA VAL A 100 -10.04 -4.60 9.46
C VAL A 100 -10.94 -5.48 8.59
N MET A 101 -10.53 -5.81 7.37
CA MET A 101 -11.28 -6.72 6.50
C MET A 101 -11.41 -8.11 7.10
N THR A 102 -10.34 -8.64 7.70
CA THR A 102 -10.36 -9.96 8.35
C THR A 102 -11.32 -9.99 9.53
N ASN A 103 -11.29 -8.95 10.37
CA ASN A 103 -12.21 -8.81 11.51
C ASN A 103 -13.65 -8.64 11.04
N PHE A 104 -13.88 -7.92 9.94
CA PHE A 104 -15.20 -7.75 9.36
C PHE A 104 -15.78 -9.08 8.85
N VAL A 105 -14.99 -9.88 8.13
CA VAL A 105 -15.41 -11.21 7.64
C VAL A 105 -15.75 -12.14 8.81
N LYS A 106 -14.94 -12.15 9.88
CA LYS A 106 -15.24 -12.92 11.10
C LYS A 106 -16.58 -12.52 11.70
N LYS A 107 -16.84 -11.22 11.87
CA LYS A 107 -18.11 -10.72 12.41
C LYS A 107 -19.32 -11.12 11.55
N MET A 108 -19.17 -11.10 10.22
CA MET A 108 -20.18 -11.58 9.28
C MET A 108 -20.44 -13.09 9.43
N GLN A 109 -19.40 -13.89 9.60
CA GLN A 109 -19.51 -15.33 9.82
C GLN A 109 -20.20 -15.65 11.15
N ASP A 110 -19.86 -14.94 12.22
CA ASP A 110 -20.49 -15.10 13.53
C ASP A 110 -21.98 -14.69 13.48
N SER A 111 -22.30 -13.58 12.79
CA SER A 111 -23.68 -13.14 12.56
C SER A 111 -24.48 -14.22 11.83
N ARG A 112 -23.97 -14.76 10.71
CA ARG A 112 -24.61 -15.89 10.00
C ARG A 112 -24.78 -17.13 10.87
N SER A 113 -23.77 -17.47 11.66
CA SER A 113 -23.80 -18.63 12.56
C SER A 113 -24.86 -18.45 13.66
N SER A 114 -25.01 -17.23 14.21
CA SER A 114 -26.04 -16.91 15.20
C SER A 114 -27.46 -16.99 14.63
N ILE A 115 -27.65 -16.57 13.37
CA ILE A 115 -28.94 -16.67 12.67
C ILE A 115 -29.31 -18.14 12.45
N ILE A 116 -28.37 -18.96 11.94
CA ILE A 116 -28.58 -20.39 11.75
C ILE A 116 -28.79 -21.09 13.10
N GLY A 117 -28.04 -20.69 14.14
CA GLY A 117 -28.15 -21.22 15.49
C GLY A 117 -29.50 -20.95 16.14
N ASN A 118 -30.07 -19.75 15.96
CA ASN A 118 -31.39 -19.39 16.50
C ASN A 118 -32.56 -20.01 15.72
N MET A 119 -32.32 -20.56 14.53
CA MET A 119 -33.33 -21.26 13.72
C MET A 119 -33.36 -22.78 13.93
N ARG A 120 -32.45 -23.34 14.74
CA ARG A 120 -32.43 -24.76 15.12
C ARG A 120 -33.06 -24.95 16.49
#